data_AF-A0A7W3LIK6-F1
#
_entry.id   AF-A0A7W3LIK6-F1
#
_cell.length_a   1.000
_cell.length_b   1.000
_cell.length_c   1.000
_cell.angle_alpha   90.00
_cell.angle_beta   90.00
_cell.angle_gamma   90.00
#
_symmetry.space_group_name_H-M   'P 1'
#
loop_
_entity.id
_entity.type
_entity.pdbx_description
1 polymer ?
#
loop_
_entity_poly.entity_id
_entity_poly.type
_entity_poly.pdbx_seq_one_letter_code
_entity_poly.pdbx_strand_id
1 'polypeptide(L)' 'MDMRNATWRKSSHSDDLGGNCVELANLGDAVGVRDSKAPDAGHLSVDRASLLALVSRIKA' A
#
# COMPACT_ATOMS: atom_id res chain seq x y z
N MET A 1 -3.87 9.23 -14.58
CA MET A 1 -2.62 9.30 -13.80
C MET A 1 -1.92 7.98 -13.99
N ASP A 2 -0.68 7.98 -14.49
CA ASP A 2 0.09 6.74 -14.60
C ASP A 2 0.50 6.28 -13.19
N MET A 3 -0.03 5.14 -12.76
CA MET A 3 0.12 4.66 -11.37
C MET A 3 1.40 3.84 -11.18
N ARG A 4 2.12 3.53 -12.28
CA ARG A 4 3.48 3.00 -12.22
C ARG A 4 4.47 4.09 -11.83
N ASN A 5 4.20 5.34 -12.21
CA ASN A 5 5.03 6.50 -11.85
C ASN A 5 4.75 7.07 -10.44
N ALA A 6 3.82 6.50 -9.68
CA ALA A 6 3.61 6.89 -8.30
C ALA A 6 4.82 6.51 -7.42
N THR A 7 5.13 7.31 -6.40
CA THR A 7 6.21 7.00 -5.47
C THR A 7 5.75 5.95 -4.46
N TRP A 8 6.04 4.68 -4.77
CA TRP A 8 5.75 3.54 -3.90
C TRP A 8 6.78 3.40 -2.78
N ARG A 9 6.30 3.16 -1.55
CA ARG A 9 7.12 2.89 -0.37
C ARG A 9 6.81 1.50 0.17
N LYS A 10 7.81 0.62 0.17
CA LYS A 10 7.74 -0.70 0.78
C LYS A 10 7.72 -0.61 2.31
N SER A 11 6.91 -1.45 2.95
CA SER A 11 6.89 -1.58 4.40
C SER A 11 8.22 -2.14 4.92
N SER A 12 8.69 -1.66 6.07
CA SER A 12 9.87 -2.21 6.75
C SER A 12 9.65 -3.62 7.30
N HIS A 13 8.39 -4.07 7.37
CA HIS A 13 8.03 -5.43 7.77
C HIS A 13 7.90 -6.39 6.56
N SER A 14 8.11 -5.88 5.35
CA SER A 14 8.20 -6.72 4.16
C SER A 14 9.62 -7.27 4.04
N ASP A 15 9.73 -8.59 3.98
CA ASP A 15 10.99 -9.28 3.78
C ASP A 15 10.86 -10.34 2.69
N ASP A 16 11.96 -10.57 1.96
CA ASP A 16 12.02 -11.47 0.81
C ASP A 16 11.91 -12.95 1.22
N LEU A 17 12.09 -13.29 2.51
CA LEU A 17 11.96 -14.65 3.05
C LEU A 17 10.52 -15.06 3.43
N GLY A 18 9.51 -14.28 3.04
CA GLY A 18 8.10 -14.65 3.25
C GLY A 18 7.29 -13.72 4.15
N GLY A 19 7.85 -12.57 4.54
CA GLY A 19 7.16 -11.58 5.37
C GLY A 19 6.28 -10.61 4.57
N ASN A 20 5.04 -10.40 5.03
CA ASN A 20 4.07 -9.34 4.70
C ASN A 20 4.53 -8.31 3.64
N CYS A 21 4.34 -8.62 2.35
CA CYS A 21 4.82 -7.84 1.19
C CYS A 21 3.85 -6.73 0.78
N VAL A 22 3.94 -5.55 1.40
CA VAL A 22 3.02 -4.43 1.13
C VAL A 22 3.79 -3.16 0.78
N GLU A 23 3.35 -2.51 -0.29
CA GLU A 23 3.76 -1.15 -0.66
C GLU A 23 2.58 -0.17 -0.59
N LEU A 24 2.88 1.06 -0.20
CA LEU A 24 1.92 2.16 -0.17
C LEU A 24 2.39 3.31 -1.06
N ALA A 25 1.46 3.98 -1.74
CA ALA A 25 1.74 5.21 -2.49
C ALA A 25 0.73 6.30 -2.13
N ASN A 26 1.21 7.55 -2.04
CA ASN A 26 0.34 8.70 -1.92
C ASN A 26 -0.23 9.06 -3.29
N LEU A 27 -1.55 9.00 -3.45
CA LEU A 27 -2.26 9.29 -4.70
C LEU A 27 -3.11 10.57 -4.59
N GLY A 28 -2.82 11.44 -3.62
CA GLY A 28 -3.62 12.61 -3.28
C GLY A 28 -4.65 12.30 -2.21
N ASP A 29 -5.94 12.29 -2.60
CA ASP A 29 -7.07 11.99 -1.71
C ASP A 29 -7.20 10.50 -1.38
N ALA A 30 -6.48 9.65 -2.13
CA ALA A 30 -6.40 8.21 -1.92
C ALA A 30 -4.97 7.76 -1.58
N VAL A 31 -4.90 6.55 -1.03
CA VAL A 31 -3.67 5.80 -0.80
C VAL A 31 -3.75 4.52 -1.62
N GLY A 32 -2.73 4.31 -2.46
CA GLY A 32 -2.54 3.07 -3.18
C GLY A 32 -1.98 2.01 -2.22
N VAL A 33 -2.54 0.81 -2.22
CA VAL A 33 -2.05 -0.36 -1.49
C VAL A 33 -1.83 -1.48 -2.49
N ARG A 34 -0.62 -2.01 -2.56
CA ARG A 34 -0.32 -3.14 -3.46
C ARG A 34 0.57 -4.19 -2.82
N ASP A 35 0.54 -5.36 -3.42
CA ASP A 35 1.44 -6.46 -3.11
C ASP A 35 2.82 -6.18 -3.73
N SER A 36 3.88 -6.22 -2.91
CA SER A 36 5.24 -5.94 -3.38
C SER A 36 5.82 -7.03 -4.30
N LYS A 37 5.26 -8.24 -4.27
CA LYS A 37 5.70 -9.39 -5.07
C LYS A 37 5.05 -9.39 -6.45
N ALA A 38 3.91 -8.73 -6.61
CA ALA A 38 3.16 -8.63 -7.85
C ALA A 38 2.80 -7.16 -8.20
N PRO A 39 3.79 -6.25 -8.37
CA PRO A 39 3.52 -4.83 -8.63
C PRO A 39 2.75 -4.55 -9.92
N ASP A 40 2.82 -5.46 -10.90
CA ASP A 40 2.09 -5.38 -12.17
C ASP A 40 0.66 -5.95 -12.10
N ALA A 41 0.29 -6.65 -11.02
CA ALA A 41 -1.06 -7.16 -10.83
C ALA A 41 -2.07 -6.06 -10.47
N GLY A 42 -1.61 -4.83 -10.23
CA GLY A 42 -2.43 -3.68 -9.89
C GLY A 42 -2.32 -3.30 -8.42
N HIS A 43 -3.27 -2.49 -7.95
CA HIS A 43 -3.31 -1.98 -6.58
C HIS A 43 -4.75 -1.63 -6.18
N LEU A 44 -5.00 -1.58 -4.88
CA LEU A 44 -6.23 -1.03 -4.32
C LEU A 44 -6.05 0.47 -4.09
N SER A 45 -7.03 1.28 -4.47
CA SER A 45 -7.10 2.69 -4.08
C SER A 45 -8.10 2.83 -2.95
N VAL A 46 -7.61 3.26 -1.78
CA VAL A 46 -8.42 3.42 -0.57
C VAL A 46 -8.40 4.89 -0.19
N ASP A 47 -9.53 5.47 0.22
CA ASP A 47 -9.51 6.83 0.74
C ASP A 47 -8.67 6.93 2.02
N ARG A 48 -8.08 8.10 2.25
CA ARG A 48 -7.16 8.31 3.37
C ARG A 48 -7.80 8.08 4.74
N ALA A 49 -9.07 8.46 4.92
CA ALA A 49 -9.75 8.36 6.20
C ALA A 49 -10.06 6.89 6.54
N SER A 50 -10.52 6.11 5.58
CA SER A 50 -10.78 4.67 5.74
C SER A 50 -9.51 3.89 6.00
N LEU A 51 -8.39 4.22 5.33
CA LEU A 51 -7.12 3.55 5.61
C LEU A 51 -6.64 3.83 7.04
N LEU A 52 -6.77 5.07 7.52
CA LEU A 52 -6.44 5.42 8.91
C LEU A 52 -7.34 4.68 9.90
N ALA A 53 -8.65 4.63 9.66
CA ALA A 53 -9.59 3.90 10.50
C ALA A 53 -9.27 2.41 10.54
N LEU A 54 -8.96 1.81 9.39
CA LEU A 54 -8.56 0.41 9.28
C LEU A 54 -7.29 0.13 10.08
N VAL A 55 -6.24 0.93 9.88
CA VAL A 55 -4.96 0.74 10.59
C VAL A 55 -5.14 0.89 12.09
N SER A 56 -5.91 1.87 12.55
CA SER A 56 -6.24 2.03 13.98
C SER A 56 -6.95 0.81 14.55
N ARG A 57 -7.86 0.21 13.78
CA ARG A 57 -8.62 -0.98 14.20
C ARG A 57 -7.78 -2.27 14.19
N ILE A 58 -6.80 -2.40 13.29
CA ILE A 58 -5.88 -3.55 13.25
C ILE A 58 -4.87 -3.50 14.40
N LYS A 59 -4.47 -2.30 14.82
CA LYS A 59 -3.46 -2.12 15.88
C LYS A 59 -4.01 -2.17 17.31
N ALA A 60 -5.33 -2.14 17.48
CA ALA A 60 -6.01 -2.25 18.77
C ALA A 60 -5.93 -3.71 19.28
#